data_AF-A0AAU0WQT9-F1
#
_entry.id   AF-A0AAU0WQT9-F1
#
_cell.length_a   1.000
_cell.length_b   1.000
_cell.length_c   1.000
_cell.angle_alpha   90.00
_cell.angle_beta   90.00
_cell.angle_gamma   90.00
#
_symmetry.space_group_name_H-M   'P 1'
#
loop_
_entity.id
_entity.type
_entity.pdbx_description
1 polymer ?
#
loop_
_entity_poly.entity_id
_entity_poly.type
_entity_poly.pdbx_seq_one_letter_code
_entity_poly.pdbx_strand_id
1 'polypeptide(L)'
;MPDHDPRLDETPLRVGAVANLLDREANGTLTPEHKKVVAQAFRRSVKTIERWMDNARQHDGHYTPQPRTGLRLTPHIHDALARWCGSIAAAHRELLDNGHLNIPHQDGKTYSYATLRRVIQRELDPGHLAGLKGGEAARRRHDVHNTRLKGNRNDAWEGDHKTADVEVTLNNTIVRPVITWFVDCSSDGICGLAITPHAPSRDAILVALRAAILRDSHHGPFGGVPNLIRIDRGKDFLCSTVEDAIGYFDAERVDLPPRHPELKGTVEAINNAVTVMLFKGMLGYTSRPADTLHAQRRVAPGELLTFEEFSTRLLTWVHEWNHQHTIRRLNNRTPAQVWADDLTIIRDVPIEALHTFTLRAARKSHIIQGDGIHWDNRVYIADWMVGQAGKKAVVRYMPHHPHRIELTHPTTGRYLGPAYDETNKDPANPAAEAHHTAIRRAREREAEKLAKNLKKTRKSLKRRYGPVTTATAPAPIPAADAPPLKRSTAPPDIDRPLPPPTSVNGHVVLPKGGQ
;
A
#
# COMPACT_ATOMS: atom_id res chain seq x y z
N MET A 1 -16.12 -20.80 -36.38
CA MET A 1 -16.29 -19.52 -37.12
C MET A 1 -15.07 -19.38 -38.00
N PRO A 2 -15.20 -19.27 -39.33
CA PRO A 2 -14.03 -19.00 -40.16
C PRO A 2 -13.43 -17.66 -39.72
N ASP A 3 -12.13 -17.66 -39.49
CA ASP A 3 -11.33 -16.47 -39.14
C ASP A 3 -11.45 -15.46 -40.28
N HIS A 4 -12.39 -14.53 -40.15
CA HIS A 4 -12.54 -13.45 -41.11
C HIS A 4 -11.57 -12.36 -40.68
N ASP A 5 -10.36 -12.40 -41.23
CA ASP A 5 -9.34 -11.36 -41.06
C ASP A 5 -10.00 -9.99 -41.29
N PRO A 6 -9.95 -9.05 -40.32
CA PRO A 6 -10.63 -7.77 -40.44
C PRO A 6 -10.19 -7.05 -41.71
N ARG A 7 -11.17 -6.63 -42.53
CA ARG A 7 -10.88 -5.83 -43.71
C ARG A 7 -10.20 -4.53 -43.27
N LEU A 8 -8.99 -4.29 -43.77
CA LEU A 8 -8.26 -3.04 -43.56
C LEU A 8 -9.14 -1.84 -43.96
N ASP A 9 -9.00 -0.73 -43.24
CA ASP A 9 -9.51 0.54 -43.74
C ASP A 9 -8.71 0.97 -44.97
N GLU A 10 -9.29 0.71 -46.14
CA GLU A 10 -8.67 1.03 -47.43
C GLU A 10 -8.59 2.55 -47.67
N THR A 11 -9.32 3.40 -46.95
CA THR A 11 -9.40 4.84 -47.24
C THR A 11 -8.05 5.55 -47.16
N PRO A 12 -7.30 5.50 -46.05
CA PRO A 12 -5.96 6.09 -45.98
C PRO A 12 -4.98 5.45 -46.97
N LEU A 13 -5.13 4.15 -47.22
CA LEU A 13 -4.31 3.42 -48.19
C LEU A 13 -4.56 3.93 -49.63
N ARG A 14 -5.81 4.23 -49.98
CA ARG A 14 -6.17 4.82 -51.29
C ARG A 14 -5.59 6.21 -51.45
N VAL A 15 -5.66 7.04 -50.41
CA VAL A 15 -5.06 8.39 -50.43
C VAL A 15 -3.55 8.31 -50.69
N GLY A 16 -2.84 7.45 -49.95
CA GLY A 16 -1.40 7.26 -50.16
C GLY A 16 -1.07 6.67 -51.54
N ALA A 17 -1.85 5.71 -52.02
CA ALA A 17 -1.65 5.11 -53.34
C ALA A 17 -1.86 6.14 -54.46
N VAL A 18 -2.90 6.97 -54.39
CA VAL A 18 -3.17 8.00 -55.40
C VAL A 18 -2.10 9.10 -55.36
N ALA A 19 -1.67 9.54 -54.18
CA ALA A 19 -0.58 10.52 -54.03
C ALA A 19 0.71 10.02 -54.68
N ASN A 20 1.09 8.76 -54.43
CA ASN A 20 2.28 8.15 -55.05
C ASN A 20 2.16 8.01 -56.57
N LEU A 21 0.96 7.73 -57.10
CA LEU A 21 0.73 7.65 -58.54
C LEU A 21 0.82 9.04 -59.21
N LEU A 22 0.30 10.08 -58.55
CA LEU A 22 0.39 11.46 -59.03
C LEU A 22 1.82 12.00 -58.95
N ASP A 23 2.59 11.70 -57.91
CA ASP A 23 4.00 12.06 -57.81
C ASP A 23 4.84 11.41 -58.93
N ARG A 24 4.60 10.12 -59.19
CA ARG A 24 5.22 9.43 -60.33
C ARG A 24 4.83 10.03 -61.68
N GLU A 25 3.61 10.51 -61.82
CA GLU A 25 3.13 11.20 -63.02
C GLU A 25 3.86 12.52 -63.21
N ALA A 26 3.95 13.33 -62.14
CA ALA A 26 4.67 14.62 -62.15
C ALA A 26 6.16 14.45 -62.48
N ASN A 27 6.78 13.36 -62.00
CA ASN A 27 8.18 13.03 -62.27
C ASN A 27 8.40 12.27 -63.60
N GLY A 28 7.34 12.06 -64.41
CA GLY A 28 7.44 11.36 -65.71
C GLY A 28 7.78 9.87 -65.63
N THR A 29 7.65 9.24 -64.46
CA THR A 29 8.01 7.83 -64.21
C THR A 29 6.79 6.90 -64.08
N LEU A 30 5.57 7.42 -64.27
CA LEU A 30 4.36 6.63 -64.17
C LEU A 30 4.21 5.69 -65.37
N THR A 31 4.12 4.38 -65.11
CA THR A 31 3.89 3.34 -66.12
C THR A 31 2.50 2.69 -65.93
N PRO A 32 1.94 2.02 -66.95
CA PRO A 32 0.71 1.24 -66.82
C PRO A 32 0.80 0.15 -65.74
N GLU A 33 2.01 -0.38 -65.49
CA GLU A 33 2.24 -1.42 -64.51
C GLU A 33 2.02 -0.91 -63.07
N HIS A 34 2.43 0.32 -62.77
CA HIS A 34 2.15 0.93 -61.46
C HIS A 34 0.65 1.01 -61.17
N LYS A 35 -0.17 1.38 -62.16
CA LYS A 35 -1.64 1.42 -62.02
C LYS A 35 -2.23 0.01 -61.83
N LYS A 36 -1.71 -1.01 -62.52
CA LYS A 36 -2.14 -2.41 -62.36
C LYS A 36 -1.81 -2.98 -60.98
N VAL A 37 -0.62 -2.70 -60.46
CA VAL A 37 -0.21 -3.14 -59.11
C VAL A 37 -1.16 -2.58 -58.06
N VAL A 38 -1.46 -1.27 -58.13
CA VAL A 38 -2.43 -0.64 -57.22
C VAL A 38 -3.83 -1.23 -57.41
N ALA A 39 -4.28 -1.42 -58.65
CA ALA A 39 -5.58 -2.02 -58.94
C ALA A 39 -5.71 -3.45 -58.36
N GLN A 40 -4.67 -4.26 -58.47
CA GLN A 40 -4.63 -5.62 -57.91
C GLN A 40 -4.67 -5.60 -56.38
N ALA A 41 -3.90 -4.74 -55.73
CA ALA A 41 -3.88 -4.61 -54.26
C ALA A 41 -5.26 -4.26 -53.68
N PHE A 42 -5.99 -3.34 -54.31
CA PHE A 42 -7.35 -2.95 -53.90
C PHE A 42 -8.47 -3.84 -54.47
N ARG A 43 -8.14 -4.86 -55.28
CA ARG A 43 -9.11 -5.70 -56.02
C ARG A 43 -10.13 -4.84 -56.80
N ARG A 44 -9.62 -3.82 -57.51
CA ARG A 44 -10.38 -2.90 -58.36
C ARG A 44 -9.86 -2.95 -59.80
N SER A 45 -10.60 -2.35 -60.72
CA SER A 45 -10.12 -2.18 -62.09
C SER A 45 -9.15 -1.01 -62.18
N VAL A 46 -8.23 -1.04 -63.15
CA VAL A 46 -7.35 0.10 -63.47
C VAL A 46 -8.17 1.37 -63.71
N LYS A 47 -9.32 1.26 -64.40
CA LYS A 47 -10.27 2.37 -64.60
C LYS A 47 -10.77 3.01 -63.30
N THR A 48 -10.87 2.23 -62.22
CA THR A 48 -11.25 2.74 -60.90
C THR A 48 -10.12 3.56 -60.27
N ILE A 49 -8.87 3.12 -60.45
CA ILE A 49 -7.68 3.85 -59.99
C ILE A 49 -7.52 5.16 -60.77
N GLU A 50 -7.76 5.14 -62.08
CA GLU A 50 -7.76 6.35 -62.91
C GLU A 50 -8.83 7.34 -62.46
N ARG A 51 -10.05 6.85 -62.16
CA ARG A 51 -11.11 7.68 -61.58
C ARG A 51 -10.71 8.30 -60.23
N TRP A 52 -9.88 7.61 -59.43
CA TRP A 52 -9.36 8.16 -58.18
C TRP A 52 -8.29 9.23 -58.43
N MET A 53 -7.40 9.01 -59.39
CA MET A 53 -6.44 10.04 -59.82
C MET A 53 -7.16 11.27 -60.39
N ASP A 54 -8.21 11.09 -61.19
CA ASP A 54 -9.02 12.19 -61.74
C ASP A 54 -9.73 12.98 -60.64
N ASN A 55 -10.31 12.27 -59.66
CA ASN A 55 -10.87 12.91 -58.48
C ASN A 55 -9.80 13.73 -57.74
N ALA A 56 -8.60 13.19 -57.55
CA ALA A 56 -7.52 13.91 -56.90
C ALA A 56 -7.07 15.15 -57.70
N ARG A 57 -7.00 15.07 -59.04
CA ARG A 57 -6.70 16.22 -59.91
C ARG A 57 -7.72 17.35 -59.77
N GLN A 58 -8.98 17.01 -59.53
CA GLN A 58 -10.05 17.98 -59.30
C GLN A 58 -10.04 18.59 -57.89
N HIS A 59 -9.20 18.09 -56.99
CA HIS A 59 -9.11 18.52 -55.59
C HIS A 59 -7.64 18.72 -55.19
N ASP A 60 -6.92 19.55 -55.95
CA ASP A 60 -5.54 19.99 -55.66
C ASP A 60 -4.52 18.86 -55.43
N GLY A 61 -4.69 17.74 -56.15
CA GLY A 61 -3.81 16.57 -56.04
C GLY A 61 -4.15 15.63 -54.89
N HIS A 62 -5.24 15.88 -54.15
CA HIS A 62 -5.66 15.05 -53.03
C HIS A 62 -6.91 14.23 -53.34
N TYR A 63 -6.81 12.91 -53.18
CA TYR A 63 -7.98 12.03 -53.34
C TYR A 63 -9.00 12.28 -52.22
N THR A 64 -10.17 12.79 -52.60
CA THR A 64 -11.27 13.18 -51.70
C THR A 64 -12.55 12.41 -52.09
N PRO A 65 -12.66 11.13 -51.70
CA PRO A 65 -13.85 10.35 -52.02
C PRO A 65 -15.07 10.98 -51.32
N GLN A 66 -16.15 11.19 -52.06
CA GLN A 66 -17.39 11.63 -51.43
C GLN A 66 -17.85 10.60 -50.39
N PRO A 67 -18.09 11.02 -49.13
CA PRO A 67 -18.59 10.12 -48.10
C PRO A 67 -20.00 9.67 -48.47
N ARG A 68 -20.34 8.41 -48.15
CA ARG A 68 -21.72 7.92 -48.29
C ARG A 68 -22.64 8.77 -47.39
N THR A 69 -23.74 9.25 -47.94
CA THR A 69 -24.85 9.96 -47.27
C THR A 69 -25.57 9.03 -46.29
N GLY A 70 -24.95 8.79 -45.14
CA GLY A 70 -25.53 8.07 -44.03
C GLY A 70 -25.71 9.00 -42.83
N LEU A 71 -26.66 8.66 -41.95
CA LEU A 71 -26.87 9.37 -40.69
C LEU A 71 -25.54 9.59 -39.95
N ARG A 72 -25.37 10.79 -39.43
CA ARG A 72 -24.26 11.24 -38.57
C ARG A 72 -24.83 11.65 -37.22
N LEU A 73 -23.98 11.68 -36.21
CA LEU A 73 -24.34 12.18 -34.91
C LEU A 73 -24.56 13.70 -35.00
N THR A 74 -25.80 14.13 -34.78
CA THR A 74 -26.19 15.55 -34.78
C THR A 74 -26.31 16.06 -33.33
N PRO A 75 -26.30 17.38 -33.10
CA PRO A 75 -26.53 17.95 -31.77
C PRO A 75 -27.84 17.46 -31.13
N HIS A 76 -28.92 17.35 -31.91
CA HIS A 76 -30.20 16.82 -31.43
C HIS A 76 -30.09 15.37 -30.93
N ILE A 77 -29.28 14.54 -31.60
CA ILE A 77 -29.03 13.16 -31.17
C ILE A 77 -28.23 13.12 -29.86
N HIS A 78 -27.22 13.98 -29.71
CA HIS A 78 -26.50 14.13 -28.44
C HIS A 78 -27.43 14.55 -27.30
N ASP A 79 -28.26 15.56 -27.54
CA ASP A 79 -29.17 16.09 -26.53
C ASP A 79 -30.22 15.05 -26.10
N ALA A 80 -30.78 14.30 -27.05
CA ALA A 80 -31.72 13.22 -26.75
C ALA A 80 -31.04 12.10 -25.95
N LEU A 81 -29.80 11.71 -26.31
CA LEU A 81 -29.05 10.72 -25.54
C LEU A 81 -28.76 11.21 -24.11
N ALA A 82 -28.45 12.49 -23.92
CA ALA A 82 -28.23 13.08 -22.61
C ALA A 82 -29.52 13.12 -21.77
N ARG A 83 -30.64 13.59 -22.35
CA ARG A 83 -31.96 13.60 -21.68
C ARG A 83 -32.40 12.23 -21.19
N TRP A 84 -32.12 11.20 -21.99
CA TRP A 84 -32.50 9.82 -21.67
C TRP A 84 -31.38 9.00 -21.02
N CYS A 85 -30.38 9.66 -20.42
CA CYS A 85 -29.30 9.04 -19.66
C CYS A 85 -28.61 7.87 -20.42
N GLY A 86 -28.33 8.08 -21.71
CA GLY A 86 -27.69 7.09 -22.59
C GLY A 86 -28.61 5.98 -23.13
N SER A 87 -29.92 6.03 -22.87
CA SER A 87 -30.88 5.08 -23.43
C SER A 87 -31.13 5.36 -24.92
N ILE A 88 -30.45 4.59 -25.79
CA ILE A 88 -30.59 4.70 -27.24
C ILE A 88 -32.04 4.46 -27.70
N ALA A 89 -32.76 3.54 -27.05
CA ALA A 89 -34.14 3.24 -27.41
C ALA A 89 -35.11 4.38 -27.08
N ALA A 90 -34.91 5.06 -25.95
CA ALA A 90 -35.73 6.21 -25.58
C ALA A 90 -35.37 7.44 -26.43
N ALA A 91 -34.08 7.68 -26.66
CA ALA A 91 -33.62 8.72 -27.59
C ALA A 91 -34.15 8.50 -29.01
N HIS A 92 -34.18 7.24 -29.50
CA HIS A 92 -34.73 6.92 -30.82
C HIS A 92 -36.21 7.31 -30.96
N ARG A 93 -37.04 7.04 -29.94
CA ARG A 93 -38.45 7.43 -29.93
C ARG A 93 -38.61 8.95 -29.96
N GLU A 94 -37.91 9.68 -29.09
CA GLU A 94 -37.96 11.15 -29.08
C GLU A 94 -37.51 11.76 -30.43
N LEU A 95 -36.42 11.24 -30.99
CA LEU A 95 -35.87 11.74 -32.26
C LEU A 95 -36.78 11.43 -33.46
N LEU A 96 -37.54 10.33 -33.40
CA LEU A 96 -38.57 10.02 -34.40
C LEU A 96 -39.74 10.99 -34.29
N ASP A 97 -40.26 11.19 -33.08
CA ASP A 97 -41.42 12.06 -32.83
C ASP A 97 -41.12 13.52 -33.24
N ASN A 98 -39.88 13.97 -33.04
CA ASN A 98 -39.43 15.31 -33.41
C ASN A 98 -38.93 15.43 -34.87
N GLY A 99 -39.02 14.36 -35.68
CA GLY A 99 -38.64 14.37 -37.09
C GLY A 99 -37.13 14.44 -37.37
N HIS A 100 -36.27 14.33 -36.35
CA HIS A 100 -34.82 14.41 -36.47
C HIS A 100 -34.17 13.17 -37.13
N LEU A 101 -34.96 12.13 -37.42
CA LEU A 101 -34.50 10.91 -38.08
C LEU A 101 -35.05 10.74 -39.50
N ASN A 102 -35.66 11.76 -40.09
CA ASN A 102 -36.11 11.73 -41.49
C ASN A 102 -34.92 11.53 -42.44
N ILE A 103 -35.08 10.65 -43.44
CA ILE A 103 -34.04 10.40 -44.45
C ILE A 103 -34.10 11.53 -45.50
N PRO A 104 -33.01 12.25 -45.74
CA PRO A 104 -32.98 13.29 -46.77
C PRO A 104 -33.38 12.75 -48.15
N HIS A 105 -34.20 13.50 -48.88
CA HIS A 105 -34.70 13.16 -50.22
C HIS A 105 -35.52 11.86 -50.30
N GLN A 106 -36.08 11.39 -49.17
CA GLN A 106 -37.01 10.26 -49.12
C GLN A 106 -38.19 10.57 -48.21
N ASP A 107 -39.25 11.13 -48.80
CA ASP A 107 -40.45 11.52 -48.05
C ASP A 107 -41.09 10.33 -47.32
N GLY A 108 -41.43 10.55 -46.05
CA GLY A 108 -42.08 9.56 -45.19
C GLY A 108 -41.16 8.43 -44.69
N LYS A 109 -39.85 8.44 -44.99
CA LYS A 109 -38.90 7.43 -44.50
C LYS A 109 -38.00 7.96 -43.40
N THR A 110 -37.76 7.14 -42.38
CA THR A 110 -36.91 7.47 -41.23
C THR A 110 -35.80 6.45 -41.00
N TYR A 111 -34.72 6.88 -40.36
CA TYR A 111 -33.65 5.99 -39.93
C TYR A 111 -34.14 5.06 -38.79
N SER A 112 -33.92 3.76 -38.97
CA SER A 112 -34.28 2.75 -37.97
C SER A 112 -33.40 2.84 -36.72
N TYR A 113 -33.88 2.24 -35.61
CA TYR A 113 -33.12 2.08 -34.37
C TYR A 113 -31.74 1.45 -34.62
N ALA A 114 -31.68 0.43 -35.50
CA ALA A 114 -30.43 -0.23 -35.84
C ALA A 114 -29.43 0.73 -36.53
N THR A 115 -29.91 1.65 -37.37
CA THR A 115 -29.07 2.67 -38.00
C THR A 115 -28.57 3.67 -36.96
N LEU A 116 -29.44 4.19 -36.09
CA LEU A 116 -29.05 5.10 -35.01
C LEU A 116 -28.02 4.45 -34.08
N ARG A 117 -28.27 3.20 -33.64
CA ARG A 117 -27.35 2.44 -32.79
C ARG A 117 -25.98 2.26 -33.45
N ARG A 118 -25.93 1.95 -34.75
CA ARG A 118 -24.66 1.81 -35.49
C ARG A 118 -23.89 3.12 -35.58
N VAL A 119 -24.59 4.24 -35.82
CA VAL A 119 -23.97 5.57 -35.86
C VAL A 119 -23.38 5.92 -34.50
N ILE A 120 -24.15 5.73 -33.43
CA ILE A 120 -23.70 5.93 -32.05
C ILE A 120 -22.48 5.07 -31.74
N GLN A 121 -22.50 3.77 -32.06
CA GLN A 121 -21.35 2.89 -31.80
C GLN A 121 -20.11 3.21 -32.63
N ARG A 122 -20.29 3.88 -33.78
CA ARG A 122 -19.19 4.29 -34.66
C ARG A 122 -18.60 5.64 -34.22
N GLU A 123 -19.43 6.54 -33.73
CA GLU A 123 -19.06 7.95 -33.49
C GLU A 123 -18.93 8.32 -32.01
N LEU A 124 -19.45 7.51 -31.08
CA LEU A 124 -19.29 7.68 -29.64
C LEU A 124 -18.47 6.55 -29.03
N ASP A 125 -17.50 6.93 -28.21
CA ASP A 125 -16.72 5.99 -27.41
C ASP A 125 -17.62 5.29 -26.37
N PRO A 126 -17.35 4.01 -26.04
CA PRO A 126 -18.07 3.30 -24.99
C PRO A 126 -18.11 4.05 -23.65
N GLY A 127 -17.01 4.74 -23.30
CA GLY A 127 -16.93 5.55 -22.09
C GLY A 127 -17.91 6.71 -22.06
N HIS A 128 -18.16 7.36 -23.20
CA HIS A 128 -19.11 8.47 -23.27
C HIS A 128 -20.54 8.00 -22.97
N LEU A 129 -20.96 6.88 -23.58
CA LEU A 129 -22.28 6.28 -23.31
C LEU A 129 -22.42 5.82 -21.85
N ALA A 130 -21.37 5.21 -21.29
CA ALA A 130 -21.37 4.85 -19.88
C ALA A 130 -21.48 6.07 -18.96
N GLY A 131 -20.81 7.17 -19.32
CA GLY A 131 -20.89 8.45 -18.63
C GLY A 131 -22.30 9.04 -18.62
N LEU A 132 -23.02 9.00 -19.74
CA LEU A 132 -24.42 9.45 -19.79
C LEU A 132 -25.35 8.63 -18.87
N LYS A 133 -25.03 7.35 -18.64
CA LYS A 133 -25.85 6.46 -17.81
C LYS A 133 -25.54 6.53 -16.32
N GLY A 134 -24.26 6.69 -15.97
CA GLY A 134 -23.79 6.53 -14.59
C GLY A 134 -22.81 7.61 -14.11
N GLY A 135 -22.71 8.72 -14.84
CA GLY A 135 -21.83 9.84 -14.54
C GLY A 135 -20.34 9.53 -14.73
N GLU A 136 -19.49 10.43 -14.23
CA GLU A 136 -18.03 10.37 -14.42
C GLU A 136 -17.41 9.07 -13.88
N ALA A 137 -17.93 8.52 -12.78
CA ALA A 137 -17.47 7.24 -12.24
C ALA A 137 -17.70 6.07 -13.20
N ALA A 138 -18.78 6.11 -13.98
CA ALA A 138 -19.05 5.09 -15.01
C ALA A 138 -18.18 5.29 -16.24
N ARG A 139 -17.93 6.53 -16.65
CA ARG A 139 -17.06 6.88 -17.78
C ARG A 139 -15.62 6.40 -17.55
N ARG A 140 -15.07 6.65 -16.35
CA ARG A 140 -13.69 6.26 -15.97
C ARG A 140 -13.39 4.78 -16.07
N ARG A 141 -14.40 3.91 -15.90
CA ARG A 141 -14.21 2.45 -16.08
C ARG A 141 -13.84 2.05 -17.52
N HIS A 142 -14.01 2.96 -18.47
CA HIS A 142 -13.62 2.79 -19.87
C HIS A 142 -12.31 3.49 -20.22
N ASP A 143 -11.64 4.14 -19.26
CA ASP A 143 -10.32 4.69 -19.49
C ASP A 143 -9.27 3.60 -19.66
N VAL A 144 -8.29 3.90 -20.51
CA VAL A 144 -7.07 3.10 -20.58
C VAL A 144 -6.10 3.66 -19.56
N HIS A 145 -5.66 2.81 -18.64
CA HIS A 145 -4.67 3.17 -17.62
C HIS A 145 -3.33 2.51 -17.94
N ASN A 146 -2.24 3.26 -17.74
CA ASN A 146 -0.89 2.69 -17.81
C ASN A 146 -0.69 1.71 -16.67
N THR A 147 -0.18 0.52 -16.98
CA THR A 147 0.31 -0.43 -15.99
C THR A 147 1.71 -0.04 -15.55
N ARG A 148 1.94 0.03 -14.24
CA ARG A 148 3.30 0.19 -13.70
C ARG A 148 4.09 -1.08 -13.96
N LEU A 149 5.35 -0.93 -14.37
CA LEU A 149 6.29 -2.05 -14.41
C LEU A 149 6.46 -2.59 -12.98
N LYS A 150 6.49 -3.90 -12.85
CA LYS A 150 6.81 -4.56 -11.58
C LYS A 150 8.30 -4.36 -11.29
N GLY A 151 8.60 -3.91 -10.08
CA GLY A 151 9.97 -3.83 -9.59
C GLY A 151 10.45 -5.19 -9.07
N ASN A 152 11.53 -5.15 -8.29
CA ASN A 152 11.98 -6.29 -7.51
C ASN A 152 11.07 -6.50 -6.29
N ARG A 153 11.18 -7.67 -5.65
CA ARG A 153 10.53 -7.95 -4.38
C ARG A 153 10.87 -6.88 -3.35
N ASN A 154 9.87 -6.46 -2.60
CA ASN A 154 9.98 -5.47 -1.54
C ASN A 154 10.38 -4.05 -1.98
N ASP A 155 10.37 -3.74 -3.28
CA ASP A 155 10.65 -2.38 -3.75
C ASP A 155 9.55 -1.40 -3.32
N ALA A 156 8.29 -1.82 -3.45
CA ALA A 156 7.15 -0.97 -3.18
C ALA A 156 6.02 -1.76 -2.55
N TRP A 157 5.42 -1.20 -1.50
CA TRP A 157 4.17 -1.69 -0.94
C TRP A 157 3.00 -0.79 -1.29
N GLU A 158 1.81 -1.38 -1.36
CA GLU A 158 0.53 -0.66 -1.32
C GLU A 158 -0.17 -0.98 0.00
N GLY A 159 -0.51 0.07 0.75
CA GLY A 159 -1.27 0.00 1.99
C GLY A 159 -2.70 0.51 1.79
N ASP A 160 -3.68 -0.21 2.36
CA ASP A 160 -5.08 0.17 2.29
C ASP A 160 -5.92 -0.39 3.44
N HIS A 161 -7.11 0.19 3.62
CA HIS A 161 -8.14 -0.33 4.51
C HIS A 161 -9.31 -0.89 3.71
N LYS A 162 -9.77 -2.10 4.07
CA LYS A 162 -11.01 -2.67 3.56
C LYS A 162 -11.97 -3.00 4.69
N THR A 163 -13.13 -2.35 4.68
CA THR A 163 -14.28 -2.84 5.46
C THR A 163 -14.82 -4.10 4.80
N ALA A 164 -14.89 -5.20 5.56
CA ALA A 164 -15.43 -6.45 5.05
C ALA A 164 -16.90 -6.29 4.67
N ASP A 165 -17.28 -6.92 3.55
CA ASP A 165 -18.68 -7.01 3.09
C ASP A 165 -19.44 -8.09 3.87
N VAL A 166 -19.05 -8.34 5.13
CA VAL A 166 -19.55 -9.40 6.00
C VAL A 166 -19.81 -8.83 7.39
N GLU A 167 -21.01 -9.07 7.91
CA GLU A 167 -21.38 -8.84 9.30
C GLU A 167 -20.97 -10.04 10.17
N VAL A 168 -20.35 -9.76 11.31
CA VAL A 168 -19.92 -10.77 12.29
C VAL A 168 -20.42 -10.37 13.68
N THR A 169 -20.45 -11.32 14.61
CA THR A 169 -20.80 -11.06 16.01
C THR A 169 -19.54 -10.92 16.88
N LEU A 170 -19.50 -9.89 17.71
CA LEU A 170 -18.51 -9.68 18.76
C LEU A 170 -19.28 -9.42 20.05
N ASN A 171 -19.19 -10.32 21.03
CA ASN A 171 -19.93 -10.23 22.29
C ASN A 171 -21.43 -9.90 22.09
N ASN A 172 -22.07 -10.64 21.17
CA ASN A 172 -23.48 -10.48 20.78
C ASN A 172 -23.82 -9.11 20.11
N THR A 173 -22.81 -8.35 19.71
CA THR A 173 -22.95 -7.10 18.94
C THR A 173 -22.52 -7.35 17.50
N ILE A 174 -23.35 -6.93 16.54
CA ILE A 174 -23.01 -7.05 15.13
C ILE A 174 -22.01 -5.96 14.76
N VAL A 175 -20.89 -6.36 14.18
CA VAL A 175 -19.83 -5.46 13.70
C VAL A 175 -19.41 -5.84 12.28
N ARG A 176 -18.78 -4.91 11.56
CA ARG A 176 -18.16 -5.17 10.26
C ARG A 176 -16.64 -5.04 10.42
N PRO A 177 -15.89 -6.15 10.32
CA PRO A 177 -14.45 -6.11 10.46
C PRO A 177 -13.81 -5.17 9.44
N VAL A 178 -12.80 -4.43 9.87
CA VAL A 178 -11.94 -3.64 9.00
C VAL A 178 -10.58 -4.30 8.94
N ILE A 179 -10.08 -4.50 7.73
CA ILE A 179 -8.79 -5.11 7.47
C ILE A 179 -7.85 -4.03 6.96
N THR A 180 -6.68 -3.95 7.57
CA THR A 180 -5.57 -3.10 7.12
C THR A 180 -4.46 -4.00 6.64
N TRP A 181 -4.06 -3.90 5.38
CA TRP A 181 -2.99 -4.73 4.82
C TRP A 181 -1.94 -3.92 4.07
N PHE A 182 -0.72 -4.46 4.06
CA PHE A 182 0.38 -4.04 3.22
C PHE A 182 0.72 -5.15 2.24
N VAL A 183 0.79 -4.79 0.97
CA VAL A 183 0.96 -5.74 -0.13
C VAL A 183 2.16 -5.36 -0.96
N ASP A 184 3.04 -6.31 -1.21
CA ASP A 184 4.16 -6.15 -2.14
C ASP A 184 3.67 -6.02 -3.60
N CYS A 185 4.02 -4.91 -4.25
CA CYS A 185 3.56 -4.61 -5.61
C CYS A 185 4.12 -5.58 -6.67
N SER A 186 5.27 -6.18 -6.40
CA SER A 186 6.00 -7.00 -7.37
C SER A 186 5.49 -8.44 -7.39
N SER A 187 5.32 -9.05 -6.23
CA SER A 187 4.84 -10.43 -6.05
C SER A 187 3.34 -10.57 -5.83
N ASP A 188 2.62 -9.49 -5.54
CA ASP A 188 1.23 -9.49 -5.03
C ASP A 188 1.07 -10.24 -3.69
N GLY A 189 2.18 -10.49 -2.98
CA GLY A 189 2.17 -11.10 -1.66
C GLY A 189 1.66 -10.12 -0.61
N ILE A 190 0.76 -10.61 0.25
CA ILE A 190 0.33 -9.87 1.44
C ILE A 190 1.46 -10.01 2.47
N CYS A 191 2.16 -8.91 2.76
CA CYS A 191 3.30 -8.89 3.67
C CYS A 191 2.84 -8.94 5.14
N GLY A 192 1.78 -8.21 5.46
CA GLY A 192 1.24 -8.17 6.82
C GLY A 192 -0.11 -7.47 6.87
N LEU A 193 -0.87 -7.74 7.94
CA LEU A 193 -2.21 -7.19 8.12
C LEU A 193 -2.61 -7.03 9.59
N ALA A 194 -3.65 -6.24 9.83
CA ALA A 194 -4.38 -6.13 11.09
C ALA A 194 -5.88 -6.20 10.83
N ILE A 195 -6.62 -6.86 11.74
CA ILE A 195 -8.08 -7.00 11.68
C ILE A 195 -8.66 -6.33 12.91
N THR A 196 -9.55 -5.35 12.72
CA THR A 196 -10.18 -4.62 13.82
C THR A 196 -11.70 -4.68 13.72
N PRO A 197 -12.44 -4.72 14.85
CA PRO A 197 -13.90 -4.68 14.85
C PRO A 197 -14.48 -3.27 14.70
N HIS A 198 -13.62 -2.24 14.61
CA HIS A 198 -13.97 -0.84 14.53
C HIS A 198 -13.45 -0.19 13.25
N ALA A 199 -13.82 1.08 13.05
CA ALA A 199 -13.39 1.90 11.93
C ALA A 199 -11.86 1.93 11.77
N PRO A 200 -11.35 2.25 10.56
CA PRO A 200 -9.93 2.45 10.30
C PRO A 200 -9.27 3.31 11.38
N SER A 201 -8.08 2.91 11.79
CA SER A 201 -7.38 3.55 12.89
C SER A 201 -5.87 3.42 12.75
N ARG A 202 -5.17 4.36 13.39
CA ARG A 202 -3.71 4.42 13.41
C ARG A 202 -3.05 3.17 14.01
N ASP A 203 -3.65 2.58 15.03
CA ASP A 203 -3.14 1.35 15.64
C ASP A 203 -3.19 0.15 14.69
N ALA A 204 -4.27 0.00 13.93
CA ALA A 204 -4.36 -1.04 12.91
C ALA A 204 -3.23 -0.89 11.88
N ILE A 205 -2.91 0.33 11.48
CA ILE A 205 -1.79 0.63 10.58
C ILE A 205 -0.45 0.21 11.20
N LEU A 206 -0.17 0.59 12.44
CA LEU A 206 1.09 0.26 13.11
C LEU A 206 1.25 -1.26 13.31
N VAL A 207 0.18 -1.96 13.69
CA VAL A 207 0.18 -3.42 13.85
C VAL A 207 0.42 -4.11 12.50
N ALA A 208 -0.29 -3.68 11.45
CA ALA A 208 -0.12 -4.23 10.11
C ALA A 208 1.29 -3.98 9.54
N LEU A 209 1.83 -2.77 9.73
CA LEU A 209 3.22 -2.43 9.34
C LEU A 209 4.22 -3.31 10.10
N ARG A 210 4.05 -3.44 11.43
CA ARG A 210 4.93 -4.26 12.25
C ARG A 210 4.92 -5.72 11.80
N ALA A 211 3.74 -6.26 11.49
CA ALA A 211 3.58 -7.61 10.96
C ALA A 211 4.24 -7.77 9.58
N ALA A 212 4.13 -6.75 8.71
CA ALA A 212 4.73 -6.75 7.37
C ALA A 212 6.25 -6.64 7.37
N ILE A 213 6.84 -5.98 8.38
CA ILE A 213 8.29 -5.83 8.48
C ILE A 213 8.94 -7.10 9.06
N LEU A 214 8.23 -7.82 9.93
CA LEU A 214 8.78 -9.02 10.57
C LEU A 214 8.77 -10.22 9.64
N ARG A 215 9.92 -10.89 9.56
CA ARG A 215 10.14 -12.10 8.77
C ARG A 215 10.68 -13.21 9.66
N ASP A 216 9.77 -13.88 10.35
CA ASP A 216 10.04 -15.07 11.17
C ASP A 216 9.05 -16.19 10.83
N SER A 217 9.13 -17.33 11.52
CA SER A 217 8.24 -18.46 11.25
C SER A 217 6.75 -18.15 11.45
N HIS A 218 6.41 -17.13 12.23
CA HIS A 218 5.02 -16.72 12.48
C HIS A 218 4.50 -15.78 11.39
N HIS A 219 5.34 -14.86 10.90
CA HIS A 219 4.95 -13.86 9.90
C HIS A 219 5.18 -14.32 8.45
N GLY A 220 6.06 -15.30 8.25
CA GLY A 220 6.41 -15.82 6.93
C GLY A 220 7.53 -15.03 6.24
N PRO A 221 7.82 -15.36 4.96
CA PRO A 221 8.98 -14.81 4.26
C PRO A 221 8.73 -13.46 3.60
N PHE A 222 7.48 -13.01 3.49
CA PHE A 222 7.11 -11.79 2.80
C PHE A 222 7.42 -10.56 3.63
N GLY A 223 7.79 -9.46 2.96
CA GLY A 223 7.99 -8.16 3.59
C GLY A 223 9.44 -7.85 3.96
N GLY A 224 9.66 -7.24 5.13
CA GLY A 224 10.92 -6.58 5.50
C GLY A 224 10.80 -5.05 5.42
N VAL A 225 11.89 -4.32 5.22
CA VAL A 225 11.85 -2.86 5.05
C VAL A 225 11.83 -2.51 3.56
N PRO A 226 10.71 -1.95 3.03
CA PRO A 226 10.60 -1.61 1.62
C PRO A 226 11.38 -0.33 1.28
N ASN A 227 11.52 -0.03 -0.01
CA ASN A 227 12.05 1.28 -0.43
C ASN A 227 10.96 2.36 -0.34
N LEU A 228 9.71 2.02 -0.69
CA LEU A 228 8.59 2.95 -0.58
C LEU A 228 7.27 2.26 -0.22
N ILE A 229 6.35 3.02 0.37
CA ILE A 229 5.00 2.61 0.71
C ILE A 229 4.01 3.60 0.13
N ARG A 230 3.10 3.12 -0.70
CA ARG A 230 2.00 3.89 -1.28
C ARG A 230 0.75 3.74 -0.43
N ILE A 231 0.24 4.86 0.06
CA ILE A 231 -0.98 4.88 0.89
C ILE A 231 -1.95 5.94 0.36
N ASP A 232 -3.22 5.80 0.74
CA ASP A 232 -4.21 6.85 0.44
C ASP A 232 -4.08 7.97 1.47
N ARG A 233 -4.56 9.17 1.13
CA ARG A 233 -4.59 10.37 1.97
C ARG A 233 -5.61 10.31 3.12
N GLY A 234 -5.93 9.12 3.61
CA GLY A 234 -6.75 8.94 4.80
C GLY A 234 -6.10 9.62 6.02
N LYS A 235 -6.89 10.27 6.87
CA LYS A 235 -6.37 11.00 8.05
C LYS A 235 -5.52 10.11 8.96
N ASP A 236 -5.85 8.82 9.06
CA ASP A 236 -5.14 7.85 9.89
C ASP A 236 -3.73 7.54 9.35
N PHE A 237 -3.58 7.50 8.02
CA PHE A 237 -2.30 7.32 7.32
C PHE A 237 -1.42 8.57 7.32
N LEU A 238 -2.03 9.77 7.35
CA LEU A 238 -1.34 11.06 7.34
C LEU A 238 -0.87 11.54 8.71
N CYS A 239 -1.03 10.73 9.77
CA CYS A 239 -0.61 11.14 11.10
C CYS A 239 0.92 11.05 11.28
N SER A 240 1.49 11.95 12.08
CA SER A 240 2.95 12.01 12.31
C SER A 240 3.53 10.72 12.86
N THR A 241 2.76 9.94 13.63
CA THR A 241 3.25 8.66 14.18
C THR A 241 3.48 7.61 13.11
N VAL A 242 2.63 7.55 12.08
CA VAL A 242 2.80 6.62 10.95
C VAL A 242 3.94 7.11 10.07
N GLU A 243 4.03 8.42 9.84
CA GLU A 243 5.15 9.04 9.12
C GLU A 243 6.50 8.76 9.80
N ASP A 244 6.59 9.00 11.11
CA ASP A 244 7.77 8.69 11.91
C ASP A 244 8.10 7.20 11.84
N ALA A 245 7.10 6.32 12.00
CA ALA A 245 7.29 4.88 11.96
C ALA A 245 7.86 4.41 10.62
N ILE A 246 7.39 4.95 9.50
CA ILE A 246 7.90 4.65 8.16
C ILE A 246 9.30 5.25 7.98
N GLY A 247 9.50 6.51 8.39
CA GLY A 247 10.77 7.23 8.26
C GLY A 247 11.91 6.65 9.10
N TYR A 248 11.64 6.08 10.28
CA TYR A 248 12.66 5.42 11.12
C TYR A 248 13.34 4.24 10.42
N PHE A 249 12.73 3.68 9.37
CA PHE A 249 13.28 2.58 8.60
C PHE A 249 13.68 2.98 7.17
N ASP A 250 13.81 4.27 6.88
CA ASP A 250 14.30 4.73 5.58
C ASP A 250 13.44 4.15 4.43
N ALA A 251 12.11 4.19 4.62
CA ALA A 251 11.13 3.91 3.59
C ALA A 251 10.44 5.22 3.19
N GLU A 252 10.28 5.45 1.89
CA GLU A 252 9.60 6.64 1.37
C GLU A 252 8.08 6.47 1.44
N ARG A 253 7.36 7.43 2.05
CA ARG A 253 5.90 7.48 1.98
C ARG A 253 5.47 8.23 0.71
N VAL A 254 4.70 7.56 -0.15
CA VAL A 254 4.12 8.16 -1.35
C VAL A 254 2.61 8.31 -1.17
N ASP A 255 2.15 9.56 -1.02
CA ASP A 255 0.74 9.89 -0.86
C ASP A 255 0.04 9.99 -2.21
N LEU A 256 -0.82 9.02 -2.51
CA LEU A 256 -1.56 9.01 -3.77
C LEU A 256 -2.63 10.11 -3.82
N PRO A 257 -2.92 10.68 -5.01
CA PRO A 257 -3.97 11.67 -5.15
C PRO A 257 -5.35 11.04 -4.86
N PRO A 258 -6.30 11.79 -4.25
CA PRO A 258 -7.62 11.26 -3.92
C PRO A 258 -8.38 10.84 -5.19
N ARG A 259 -9.20 9.78 -5.09
CA ARG A 259 -10.09 9.29 -6.17
C ARG A 259 -9.36 8.77 -7.42
N HIS A 260 -8.18 8.17 -7.23
CA HIS A 260 -7.39 7.51 -8.26
C HIS A 260 -7.07 6.05 -7.88
N PRO A 261 -8.07 5.15 -7.82
CA PRO A 261 -7.88 3.74 -7.45
C PRO A 261 -6.96 3.00 -8.44
N GLU A 262 -6.84 3.46 -9.69
CA GLU A 262 -5.92 2.92 -10.68
C GLU A 262 -4.45 3.01 -10.27
N LEU A 263 -4.13 3.90 -9.32
CA LEU A 263 -2.77 4.05 -8.78
C LEU A 263 -2.44 3.04 -7.67
N LYS A 264 -3.42 2.20 -7.28
CA LYS A 264 -3.35 1.14 -6.25
C LYS A 264 -3.76 -0.24 -6.82
N GLY A 265 -3.35 -0.53 -8.04
CA GLY A 265 -3.83 -1.69 -8.78
C GLY A 265 -3.51 -3.05 -8.13
N THR A 266 -2.55 -3.14 -7.21
CA THR A 266 -2.20 -4.39 -6.54
C THR A 266 -3.12 -4.65 -5.35
N VAL A 267 -3.27 -3.67 -4.45
CA VAL A 267 -4.15 -3.83 -3.28
C VAL A 267 -5.62 -3.86 -3.68
N GLU A 268 -6.04 -3.14 -4.72
CA GLU A 268 -7.41 -3.24 -5.26
C GLU A 268 -7.72 -4.63 -5.83
N ALA A 269 -6.73 -5.28 -6.46
CA ALA A 269 -6.88 -6.65 -6.92
C ALA A 269 -7.12 -7.62 -5.74
N ILE A 270 -6.42 -7.43 -4.63
CA ILE A 270 -6.61 -8.21 -3.40
C ILE A 270 -7.95 -7.90 -2.74
N ASN A 271 -8.33 -6.62 -2.65
CA ASN A 271 -9.62 -6.18 -2.13
C ASN A 271 -10.78 -6.84 -2.88
N ASN A 272 -10.65 -7.02 -4.20
CA ASN A 272 -11.63 -7.71 -5.01
C ASN A 272 -11.52 -9.24 -4.84
N ALA A 273 -10.31 -9.80 -4.83
CA ALA A 273 -10.07 -11.23 -4.68
C ALA A 273 -10.67 -11.76 -3.37
N VAL A 274 -10.41 -11.12 -2.23
CA VAL A 274 -10.97 -11.52 -0.93
C VAL A 274 -12.51 -11.43 -0.92
N THR A 275 -13.10 -10.41 -1.55
CA THR A 275 -14.55 -10.31 -1.65
C THR A 275 -15.12 -11.48 -2.45
N VAL A 276 -14.51 -11.81 -3.59
CA VAL A 276 -15.01 -12.85 -4.50
C VAL A 276 -14.76 -14.26 -3.97
N MET A 277 -13.57 -14.52 -3.44
CA MET A 277 -13.11 -15.85 -3.05
C MET A 277 -13.52 -16.23 -1.62
N LEU A 278 -13.71 -15.26 -0.73
CA LEU A 278 -14.00 -15.50 0.67
C LEU A 278 -15.36 -14.94 1.09
N PHE A 279 -15.56 -13.63 1.00
CA PHE A 279 -16.71 -12.96 1.62
C PHE A 279 -18.06 -13.37 1.04
N LYS A 280 -18.16 -13.52 -0.29
CA LYS A 280 -19.42 -13.97 -0.94
C LYS A 280 -19.92 -15.32 -0.43
N GLY A 281 -19.01 -16.18 0.03
CA GLY A 281 -19.34 -17.50 0.58
C GLY A 281 -19.74 -17.49 2.06
N MET A 282 -19.54 -16.37 2.76
CA MET A 282 -19.79 -16.28 4.20
C MET A 282 -21.26 -15.98 4.52
N LEU A 283 -21.72 -16.53 5.63
CA LEU A 283 -22.94 -16.07 6.29
C LEU A 283 -22.69 -14.66 6.84
N GLY A 284 -23.66 -13.75 6.68
CA GLY A 284 -23.49 -12.33 7.00
C GLY A 284 -23.00 -11.46 5.84
N TYR A 285 -22.82 -12.01 4.62
CA TYR A 285 -22.45 -11.20 3.45
C TYR A 285 -23.52 -10.14 3.12
N THR A 286 -23.14 -8.85 3.19
CA THR A 286 -24.07 -7.71 3.18
C THR A 286 -24.62 -7.37 1.80
N SER A 287 -23.98 -7.84 0.73
CA SER A 287 -24.37 -7.55 -0.65
C SER A 287 -25.01 -8.75 -1.35
N ARG A 288 -25.60 -9.68 -0.58
CA ARG A 288 -26.35 -10.80 -1.15
C ARG A 288 -27.61 -10.24 -1.85
N PRO A 289 -27.93 -10.69 -3.08
CA PRO A 289 -29.17 -10.27 -3.75
C PRO A 289 -30.39 -10.56 -2.87
N ALA A 290 -31.29 -9.59 -2.76
CA ALA A 290 -32.56 -9.80 -2.06
C ALA A 290 -33.48 -10.66 -2.95
N ASP A 291 -34.15 -11.64 -2.34
CA ASP A 291 -35.29 -12.29 -2.97
C ASP A 291 -36.50 -11.35 -2.86
N THR A 292 -37.19 -11.11 -3.98
CA THR A 292 -38.30 -10.15 -4.08
C THR A 292 -39.49 -10.46 -3.15
N LEU A 293 -39.55 -11.68 -2.60
CA LEU A 293 -40.65 -12.16 -1.74
C LEU A 293 -40.36 -12.06 -0.24
N HIS A 294 -39.11 -11.86 0.16
CA HIS A 294 -38.72 -11.78 1.55
C HIS A 294 -37.84 -10.55 1.75
N ALA A 295 -38.39 -9.51 2.40
CA ALA A 295 -37.57 -8.47 3.00
C ALA A 295 -36.45 -9.18 3.78
N GLN A 296 -35.18 -8.90 3.43
CA GLN A 296 -34.03 -9.63 3.97
C GLN A 296 -34.14 -9.71 5.49
N ARG A 297 -34.52 -10.89 6.00
CA ARG A 297 -34.55 -11.15 7.44
C ARG A 297 -33.14 -10.90 7.92
N ARG A 298 -32.96 -9.87 8.77
CA ARG A 298 -31.67 -9.64 9.42
C ARG A 298 -31.30 -10.91 10.17
N VAL A 299 -30.13 -11.45 9.84
CA VAL A 299 -29.58 -12.63 10.48
C VAL A 299 -29.36 -12.30 11.95
N ALA A 300 -29.80 -13.19 12.84
CA ALA A 300 -29.65 -12.96 14.27
C ALA A 300 -28.16 -12.99 14.66
N PRO A 301 -27.70 -12.21 15.66
CA PRO A 301 -26.29 -12.19 16.05
C PRO A 301 -25.70 -13.57 16.36
N GLY A 302 -26.49 -14.48 16.95
CA GLY A 302 -26.07 -15.85 17.27
C GLY A 302 -25.98 -16.81 16.08
N GLU A 303 -26.46 -16.40 14.91
CA GLU A 303 -26.32 -17.15 13.65
C GLU A 303 -25.11 -16.66 12.84
N LEU A 304 -24.56 -15.48 13.15
CA LEU A 304 -23.38 -14.94 12.45
C LEU A 304 -22.09 -15.60 12.91
N LEU A 305 -21.06 -15.55 12.06
CA LEU A 305 -19.70 -15.90 12.45
C LEU A 305 -19.24 -14.99 13.59
N THR A 306 -18.51 -15.56 14.55
CA THR A 306 -17.80 -14.76 15.54
C THR A 306 -16.64 -13.99 14.89
N PHE A 307 -16.22 -12.89 15.51
CA PHE A 307 -15.07 -12.11 15.05
C PHE A 307 -13.78 -12.97 14.98
N GLU A 308 -13.60 -13.89 15.92
CA GLU A 308 -12.48 -14.83 16.01
C GLU A 308 -12.49 -15.85 14.85
N GLU A 309 -13.67 -16.41 14.54
CA GLU A 309 -13.84 -17.31 13.40
C GLU A 309 -13.61 -16.60 12.07
N PHE A 310 -14.12 -15.37 11.92
CA PHE A 310 -13.85 -14.53 10.76
C PHE A 310 -12.35 -14.29 10.59
N SER A 311 -11.67 -13.91 11.68
CA SER A 311 -10.23 -13.64 11.68
C SER A 311 -9.44 -14.88 11.27
N THR A 312 -9.80 -16.03 11.82
CA THR A 312 -9.18 -17.32 11.47
C THR A 312 -9.36 -17.64 9.98
N ARG A 313 -10.59 -17.53 9.46
CA ARG A 313 -10.87 -17.79 8.03
C ARG A 313 -10.12 -16.83 7.11
N LEU A 314 -10.01 -15.55 7.49
CA LEU A 314 -9.27 -14.56 6.72
C LEU A 314 -7.77 -14.89 6.70
N LEU A 315 -7.17 -15.23 7.84
CA LEU A 315 -5.76 -15.60 7.92
C LEU A 315 -5.45 -16.87 7.11
N THR A 316 -6.34 -17.86 7.14
CA THR A 316 -6.24 -19.04 6.25
C THR A 316 -6.28 -18.63 4.78
N TRP A 317 -7.23 -17.78 4.40
CA TRP A 317 -7.31 -17.29 3.02
C TRP A 317 -6.06 -16.51 2.58
N VAL A 318 -5.47 -15.71 3.47
CA VAL A 318 -4.20 -14.98 3.19
C VAL A 318 -3.07 -15.97 2.94
N HIS A 319 -2.99 -17.03 3.73
CA HIS A 319 -1.99 -18.09 3.52
C HIS A 319 -2.21 -18.78 2.16
N GLU A 320 -3.45 -19.14 1.82
CA GLU A 320 -3.80 -19.73 0.51
C GLU A 320 -3.49 -18.78 -0.65
N TRP A 321 -3.81 -17.48 -0.51
CA TRP A 321 -3.48 -16.45 -1.49
C TRP A 321 -1.97 -16.38 -1.75
N ASN A 322 -1.18 -16.28 -0.69
CA ASN A 322 0.27 -16.13 -0.79
C ASN A 322 0.96 -17.39 -1.33
N HIS A 323 0.49 -18.58 -0.98
CA HIS A 323 1.24 -19.82 -1.22
C HIS A 323 0.64 -20.76 -2.27
N GLN A 324 -0.67 -20.69 -2.53
CA GLN A 324 -1.39 -21.69 -3.33
C GLN A 324 -2.10 -21.07 -4.54
N HIS A 325 -2.59 -19.85 -4.43
CA HIS A 325 -3.33 -19.18 -5.50
C HIS A 325 -2.40 -18.73 -6.64
N THR A 326 -2.67 -19.19 -7.86
CA THR A 326 -1.91 -18.80 -9.05
C THR A 326 -2.55 -17.58 -9.72
N ILE A 327 -1.73 -16.58 -10.03
CA ILE A 327 -2.21 -15.30 -10.54
C ILE A 327 -1.82 -15.13 -12.01
N ARG A 328 -2.80 -14.86 -12.88
CA ARG A 328 -2.59 -14.71 -14.33
C ARG A 328 -1.52 -13.67 -14.67
N ARG A 329 -1.54 -12.52 -14.00
CA ARG A 329 -0.54 -11.45 -14.21
C ARG A 329 0.87 -11.80 -13.69
N LEU A 330 1.01 -12.88 -12.93
CA LEU A 330 2.29 -13.43 -12.47
C LEU A 330 2.73 -14.63 -13.33
N ASN A 331 2.19 -14.77 -14.55
CA ASN A 331 2.37 -15.93 -15.42
C ASN A 331 1.88 -17.24 -14.79
N ASN A 332 0.71 -17.17 -14.11
CA ASN A 332 0.09 -18.31 -13.40
C ASN A 332 0.99 -18.90 -12.30
N ARG A 333 1.85 -18.08 -11.69
CA ARG A 333 2.63 -18.44 -10.49
C ARG A 333 1.97 -17.88 -9.24
N THR A 334 2.32 -18.45 -8.08
CA THR A 334 1.90 -17.94 -6.78
C THR A 334 2.77 -16.77 -6.32
N PRO A 335 2.28 -15.88 -5.44
CA PRO A 335 3.11 -14.83 -4.84
C PRO A 335 4.40 -15.37 -4.22
N ALA A 336 4.33 -16.51 -3.51
CA ALA A 336 5.49 -17.15 -2.89
C ALA A 336 6.55 -17.59 -3.92
N GLN A 337 6.13 -18.13 -5.07
CA GLN A 337 7.05 -18.50 -6.14
C GLN A 337 7.76 -17.27 -6.71
N VAL A 338 7.01 -16.21 -7.02
CA VAL A 338 7.59 -14.95 -7.54
C VAL A 338 8.54 -14.32 -6.53
N TRP A 339 8.18 -14.33 -5.24
CA TRP A 339 9.01 -13.81 -4.16
C TRP A 339 10.31 -14.62 -3.96
N ALA A 340 10.25 -15.94 -4.11
CA ALA A 340 11.40 -16.82 -3.96
C ALA A 340 12.36 -16.77 -5.16
N ASP A 341 11.83 -16.61 -6.37
CA ASP A 341 12.60 -16.51 -7.63
C ASP A 341 13.44 -15.22 -7.70
N ASP A 342 12.97 -14.14 -7.06
CA ASP A 342 13.71 -12.87 -6.99
C ASP A 342 14.76 -12.92 -5.88
N LEU A 343 16.04 -12.76 -6.24
CA LEU A 343 17.17 -12.85 -5.31
C LEU A 343 17.55 -11.51 -4.65
N THR A 344 16.80 -10.44 -4.90
CA THR A 344 17.06 -9.10 -4.34
C THR A 344 17.15 -9.16 -2.82
N ILE A 345 18.22 -8.64 -2.23
CA ILE A 345 18.44 -8.74 -0.78
C ILE A 345 17.38 -7.93 -0.04
N ILE A 346 16.72 -8.55 0.92
CA ILE A 346 15.72 -7.90 1.78
C ILE A 346 16.43 -7.26 2.97
N ARG A 347 16.06 -6.01 3.28
CA ARG A 347 16.49 -5.31 4.49
C ARG A 347 15.61 -5.76 5.67
N ASP A 348 16.17 -6.57 6.55
CA ASP A 348 15.52 -6.96 7.81
C ASP A 348 15.97 -6.05 8.97
N VAL A 349 15.12 -5.92 10.00
CA VAL A 349 15.42 -5.13 11.19
C VAL A 349 15.25 -5.96 12.46
N PRO A 350 16.08 -5.71 13.50
CA PRO A 350 15.92 -6.41 14.77
C PRO A 350 14.57 -6.04 15.40
N ILE A 351 13.91 -7.01 16.03
CA ILE A 351 12.58 -6.85 16.62
C ILE A 351 12.53 -5.71 17.66
N GLU A 352 13.64 -5.45 18.34
CA GLU A 352 13.80 -4.38 19.31
C GLU A 352 13.74 -2.99 18.68
N ALA A 353 14.12 -2.85 17.40
CA ALA A 353 13.98 -1.59 16.67
C ALA A 353 12.50 -1.24 16.43
N LEU A 354 11.60 -2.22 16.46
CA LEU A 354 10.17 -2.03 16.21
C LEU A 354 9.39 -1.52 17.43
N HIS A 355 10.05 -1.17 18.54
CA HIS A 355 9.40 -0.65 19.75
C HIS A 355 8.61 0.65 19.49
N THR A 356 8.88 1.35 18.38
CA THR A 356 8.19 2.57 17.94
C THR A 356 6.87 2.30 17.20
N PHE A 357 6.61 1.08 16.71
CA PHE A 357 5.31 0.65 16.14
C PHE A 357 4.25 0.40 17.21
N THR A 358 4.15 1.34 18.13
CA THR A 358 3.29 1.32 19.30
C THR A 358 2.78 2.73 19.56
N LEU A 359 1.60 2.84 20.12
CA LEU A 359 1.05 4.10 20.59
C LEU A 359 1.71 4.51 21.90
N ARG A 360 1.97 5.81 22.06
CA ARG A 360 2.43 6.35 23.34
C ARG A 360 1.24 6.56 24.29
N ALA A 361 1.37 6.10 25.53
CA ALA A 361 0.38 6.40 26.56
C ALA A 361 0.28 7.91 26.81
N ALA A 362 -0.93 8.40 27.13
CA ALA A 362 -1.18 9.83 27.33
C ALA A 362 -0.37 10.42 28.50
N ARG A 363 -0.08 9.62 29.54
CA ARG A 363 0.71 10.06 30.69
C ARG A 363 2.18 10.23 30.30
N LYS A 364 2.78 11.35 30.73
CA LYS A 364 4.18 11.68 30.45
C LYS A 364 5.20 10.64 30.95
N SER A 365 4.93 9.95 32.06
CA SER A 365 5.75 8.87 32.59
C SER A 365 5.04 8.05 33.67
N HIS A 366 5.36 6.76 33.76
CA HIS A 366 5.00 5.80 34.81
C HIS A 366 6.23 5.48 35.67
N ILE A 367 6.03 5.17 36.95
CA ILE A 367 7.11 4.77 37.87
C ILE A 367 7.13 3.24 37.91
N ILE A 368 8.32 2.65 37.77
CA ILE A 368 8.54 1.23 38.04
C ILE A 368 8.41 1.01 39.55
N GLN A 369 7.39 0.27 39.97
CA GLN A 369 7.16 -0.11 41.36
C GLN A 369 7.83 -1.46 41.66
N GLY A 370 7.77 -1.91 42.92
CA GLY A 370 8.36 -3.18 43.33
C GLY A 370 7.70 -4.41 42.68
N ASP A 371 6.44 -4.27 42.28
CA ASP A 371 5.61 -5.28 41.62
C ASP A 371 5.49 -5.05 40.10
N GLY A 372 6.12 -4.02 39.53
CA GLY A 372 6.13 -3.76 38.09
C GLY A 372 5.67 -2.37 37.68
N ILE A 373 5.21 -2.22 36.44
CA ILE A 373 4.56 -1.01 35.95
C ILE A 373 3.05 -1.23 35.89
N HIS A 374 2.31 -0.31 36.50
CA HIS A 374 0.85 -0.28 36.47
C HIS A 374 0.37 0.61 35.31
N TRP A 375 -0.40 0.02 34.41
CA TRP A 375 -0.98 0.72 33.26
C TRP A 375 -2.23 -0.02 32.78
N ASP A 376 -3.29 0.73 32.47
CA ASP A 376 -4.57 0.21 31.95
C ASP A 376 -5.18 -0.96 32.76
N ASN A 377 -5.25 -0.78 34.08
CA ASN A 377 -5.71 -1.77 35.06
C ASN A 377 -4.93 -3.10 35.05
N ARG A 378 -3.70 -3.09 34.53
CA ARG A 378 -2.80 -4.25 34.46
C ARG A 378 -1.44 -3.94 35.08
N VAL A 379 -0.75 -5.00 35.48
CA VAL A 379 0.61 -4.94 36.02
C VAL A 379 1.56 -5.63 35.05
N TYR A 380 2.63 -4.92 34.67
CA TYR A 380 3.61 -5.38 33.69
C TYR A 380 4.98 -5.59 34.33
N ILE A 381 5.59 -6.74 34.08
CA ILE A 381 6.88 -7.13 34.65
C ILE A 381 7.82 -7.63 33.55
N ALA A 382 9.12 -7.43 33.75
CA ALA A 382 10.18 -8.08 33.00
C ALA A 382 11.42 -8.27 33.89
N ASP A 383 12.29 -9.19 33.49
CA ASP A 383 13.51 -9.55 34.22
C ASP A 383 14.51 -8.38 34.31
N TRP A 384 14.65 -7.57 33.25
CA TRP A 384 15.50 -6.38 33.25
C TRP A 384 15.05 -5.29 34.22
N MET A 385 13.79 -5.33 34.68
CA MET A 385 13.25 -4.37 35.65
C MET A 385 13.76 -4.63 37.08
N VAL A 386 14.40 -5.76 37.33
CA VAL A 386 15.00 -6.07 38.64
C VAL A 386 16.02 -4.97 39.01
N GLY A 387 15.85 -4.39 40.20
CA GLY A 387 16.68 -3.28 40.68
C GLY A 387 16.38 -1.91 40.05
N GLN A 388 15.33 -1.80 39.21
CA GLN A 388 14.93 -0.54 38.56
C GLN A 388 13.78 0.19 39.27
N ALA A 389 13.30 -0.33 40.41
CA ALA A 389 12.22 0.28 41.18
C ALA A 389 12.53 1.76 41.53
N GLY A 390 11.53 2.63 41.40
CA GLY A 390 11.63 4.08 41.57
C GLY A 390 12.01 4.85 40.29
N LYS A 391 12.49 4.18 39.23
CA LYS A 391 12.77 4.85 37.94
C LYS A 391 11.50 5.14 37.17
N LYS A 392 11.55 6.19 36.33
CA LYS A 392 10.45 6.59 35.44
C LYS A 392 10.64 6.01 34.04
N ALA A 393 9.55 5.58 33.42
CA ALA A 393 9.50 5.11 32.04
C ALA A 393 8.25 5.65 31.33
N VAL A 394 8.30 5.77 30.00
CA VAL A 394 7.13 6.07 29.16
C VAL A 394 6.62 4.75 28.63
N VAL A 395 5.32 4.51 28.84
CA VAL A 395 4.64 3.34 28.31
C VAL A 395 4.27 3.59 26.85
N ARG A 396 4.62 2.63 26.00
CA ARG A 396 4.07 2.51 24.67
C ARG A 396 3.39 1.15 24.52
N TYR A 397 2.28 1.10 23.79
CA TYR A 397 1.39 -0.05 23.74
C TYR A 397 0.78 -0.22 22.36
N MET A 398 0.37 -1.45 22.03
CA MET A 398 -0.49 -1.72 20.88
C MET A 398 -1.91 -1.94 21.41
N PRO A 399 -2.91 -1.16 20.97
CA PRO A 399 -4.31 -1.46 21.25
C PRO A 399 -4.63 -2.92 20.93
N HIS A 400 -5.46 -3.55 21.76
CA HIS A 400 -5.90 -4.94 21.60
C HIS A 400 -4.81 -6.02 21.70
N HIS A 401 -3.56 -5.64 21.99
CA HIS A 401 -2.46 -6.54 22.33
C HIS A 401 -1.97 -6.25 23.77
N PRO A 402 -2.82 -6.44 24.80
CA PRO A 402 -2.52 -6.02 26.16
C PRO A 402 -1.42 -6.84 26.84
N HIS A 403 -0.98 -7.94 26.23
CA HIS A 403 -0.01 -8.89 26.80
C HIS A 403 1.41 -8.32 26.89
N ARG A 404 1.72 -7.24 26.16
CA ARG A 404 3.06 -6.67 26.09
C ARG A 404 3.01 -5.15 25.90
N ILE A 405 3.89 -4.45 26.62
CA ILE A 405 4.17 -3.03 26.44
C ILE A 405 5.65 -2.80 26.17
N GLU A 406 5.96 -1.65 25.59
CA GLU A 406 7.33 -1.20 25.35
C GLU A 406 7.65 0.00 26.24
N LEU A 407 8.82 -0.03 26.90
CA LEU A 407 9.22 0.99 27.84
C LEU A 407 10.39 1.81 27.30
N THR A 408 10.26 3.15 27.36
CA THR A 408 11.29 4.09 26.92
C THR A 408 11.63 5.08 28.03
N HIS A 409 12.84 5.60 28.05
CA HIS A 409 13.27 6.58 29.05
C HIS A 409 12.60 7.94 28.78
N PRO A 410 12.04 8.63 29.80
CA PRO A 410 11.20 9.81 29.60
C PRO A 410 11.91 11.04 29.04
N THR A 411 13.21 11.20 29.31
CA THR A 411 14.00 12.34 28.83
C THR A 411 14.72 12.03 27.53
N THR A 412 15.58 11.00 27.55
CA THR A 412 16.42 10.62 26.40
C THR A 412 15.69 9.84 25.31
N GLY A 413 14.46 9.37 25.53
CA GLY A 413 13.74 8.50 24.58
C GLY A 413 14.32 7.09 24.43
N ARG A 414 15.45 6.78 25.08
CA ARG A 414 16.15 5.49 24.94
C ARG A 414 15.23 4.32 25.29
N TYR A 415 15.18 3.32 24.42
CA TYR A 415 14.48 2.07 24.70
C TYR A 415 15.07 1.35 25.92
N LEU A 416 14.21 0.99 26.87
CA LEU A 416 14.58 0.30 28.10
C LEU A 416 14.35 -1.21 27.98
N GLY A 417 13.30 -1.62 27.27
CA GLY A 417 12.93 -3.01 27.07
C GLY A 417 11.42 -3.23 27.08
N PRO A 418 10.97 -4.45 26.75
CA PRO A 418 9.56 -4.83 26.82
C PRO A 418 9.16 -5.20 28.25
N ALA A 419 7.87 -5.12 28.56
CA ALA A 419 7.30 -5.70 29.78
C ALA A 419 6.00 -6.45 29.46
N TYR A 420 5.72 -7.51 30.21
CA TYR A 420 4.66 -8.48 29.93
C TYR A 420 3.59 -8.45 31.01
N ASP A 421 2.33 -8.63 30.62
CA ASP A 421 1.20 -8.58 31.54
C ASP A 421 1.21 -9.77 32.52
N GLU A 422 1.09 -9.47 33.81
CA GLU A 422 1.10 -10.41 34.93
C GLU A 422 -0.22 -10.40 35.73
N THR A 423 -1.26 -9.75 35.21
CA THR A 423 -2.53 -9.54 35.91
C THR A 423 -3.34 -10.83 36.02
N ASN A 424 -3.41 -11.60 34.92
CA ASN A 424 -4.08 -12.90 34.87
C ASN A 424 -3.02 -14.01 34.79
N LYS A 425 -2.68 -14.57 35.95
CA LYS A 425 -1.74 -15.69 36.04
C LYS A 425 -2.44 -16.97 35.60
N ASP A 426 -2.03 -17.54 34.48
CA ASP A 426 -2.30 -18.94 34.16
C ASP A 426 -1.08 -19.77 34.56
N PRO A 427 -1.13 -20.51 35.69
CA PRO A 427 0.00 -21.31 36.17
C PRO A 427 0.35 -22.47 35.23
N ALA A 428 -0.55 -22.85 34.33
CA ALA A 428 -0.35 -23.97 33.40
C ALA A 428 0.35 -23.56 32.09
N ASN A 429 0.61 -22.26 31.87
CA ASN A 429 1.25 -21.78 30.65
C ASN A 429 2.79 -21.88 30.74
N PRO A 430 3.46 -22.71 29.91
CA PRO A 430 4.92 -22.85 29.93
C PRO A 430 5.69 -21.54 29.69
N ALA A 431 5.12 -20.60 28.93
CA ALA A 431 5.74 -19.30 28.68
C ALA A 431 5.75 -18.41 29.95
N ALA A 432 4.71 -18.50 30.78
CA ALA A 432 4.64 -17.78 32.05
C ALA A 432 5.67 -18.33 33.05
N GLU A 433 5.81 -19.66 33.15
CA GLU A 433 6.81 -20.30 34.01
C GLU A 433 8.25 -19.93 33.59
N ALA A 434 8.53 -19.91 32.29
CA ALA A 434 9.82 -19.47 31.76
C ALA A 434 10.10 -18.00 32.12
N HIS A 435 9.09 -17.13 32.03
CA HIS A 435 9.19 -15.72 32.39
C HIS A 435 9.48 -15.52 33.89
N HIS A 436 8.73 -16.20 34.77
CA HIS A 436 8.96 -16.15 36.23
C HIS A 436 10.33 -16.68 36.62
N THR A 437 10.77 -17.76 35.97
CA THR A 437 12.11 -18.31 36.16
C THR A 437 13.20 -17.31 35.73
N ALA A 438 12.99 -16.57 34.63
CA ALA A 438 13.91 -15.52 34.19
C ALA A 438 14.01 -14.37 35.21
N ILE A 439 12.88 -13.93 35.77
CA ILE A 439 12.84 -12.90 36.82
C ILE A 439 13.59 -13.39 38.09
N ARG A 440 13.34 -14.63 38.53
CA ARG A 440 14.04 -15.22 39.70
C ARG A 440 15.55 -15.25 39.48
N ARG A 441 16.01 -15.73 38.33
CA ARG A 441 17.43 -15.73 37.95
C ARG A 441 18.02 -14.32 37.86
N ALA A 442 17.26 -13.33 37.41
CA ALA A 442 17.71 -11.93 37.39
C ALA A 442 17.91 -11.38 38.82
N ARG A 443 17.01 -11.70 39.76
CA ARG A 443 17.15 -11.36 41.18
C ARG A 443 18.39 -12.01 41.82
N GLU A 444 18.60 -13.30 41.57
CA GLU A 444 19.78 -14.03 42.04
C GLU A 444 21.09 -13.43 41.50
N ARG A 445 21.16 -13.15 40.19
CA ARG A 445 22.33 -12.53 39.55
C ARG A 445 22.67 -11.17 40.16
N GLU A 446 21.68 -10.30 40.38
CA GLU A 446 21.92 -9.00 41.01
C GLU A 446 22.33 -9.13 42.49
N ALA A 447 21.74 -10.07 43.24
CA ALA A 447 22.15 -10.35 44.62
C ALA A 447 23.61 -10.84 44.70
N GLU A 448 24.02 -11.75 43.82
CA GLU A 448 25.40 -12.23 43.73
C GLU A 448 26.38 -11.11 43.36
N LYS A 449 26.00 -10.26 42.40
CA LYS A 449 26.81 -9.12 41.96
C LYS A 449 27.01 -8.13 43.10
N LEU A 450 25.94 -7.83 43.86
CA LEU A 450 26.01 -7.01 45.05
C LEU A 450 26.91 -7.63 46.11
N ALA A 451 26.76 -8.93 46.39
CA ALA A 451 27.60 -9.64 47.36
C ALA A 451 29.09 -9.62 46.96
N LYS A 452 29.41 -9.86 45.67
CA LYS A 452 30.77 -9.77 45.12
C LYS A 452 31.34 -8.35 45.27
N ASN A 453 30.54 -7.33 44.95
CA ASN A 453 30.94 -5.93 45.10
C ASN A 453 31.20 -5.58 46.56
N LEU A 454 30.30 -5.94 47.49
CA LEU A 454 30.48 -5.72 48.92
C LEU A 454 31.71 -6.45 49.47
N LYS A 455 31.98 -7.69 49.03
CA LYS A 455 33.21 -8.42 49.39
C LYS A 455 34.47 -7.70 48.90
N LYS A 456 34.47 -7.20 47.66
CA LYS A 456 35.57 -6.41 47.09
C LYS A 456 35.78 -5.10 47.87
N THR A 457 34.70 -4.40 48.20
CA THR A 457 34.73 -3.18 49.01
C THR A 457 35.28 -3.46 50.41
N ARG A 458 34.82 -4.52 51.09
CA ARG A 458 35.35 -4.94 52.40
C ARG A 458 36.84 -5.26 52.34
N LYS A 459 37.31 -5.98 51.30
CA LYS A 459 38.75 -6.25 51.11
C LYS A 459 39.55 -4.96 50.86
N SER A 460 38.99 -4.03 50.10
CA SER A 460 39.59 -2.71 49.87
C SER A 460 39.70 -1.89 51.16
N LEU A 461 38.64 -1.87 51.99
CA LEU A 461 38.63 -1.19 53.28
C LEU A 461 39.65 -1.80 54.25
N LYS A 462 39.73 -3.13 54.35
CA LYS A 462 40.76 -3.82 55.15
C LYS A 462 42.19 -3.53 54.70
N ARG A 463 42.40 -3.29 53.39
CA ARG A 463 43.71 -2.89 52.86
C ARG A 463 44.00 -1.40 53.11
N ARG A 464 42.96 -0.56 53.18
CA ARG A 464 43.09 0.89 53.39
C ARG A 464 43.31 1.26 54.86
N TYR A 465 42.78 0.48 55.80
CA TYR A 465 42.91 0.70 57.23
C TYR A 465 43.65 -0.48 57.87
N GLY A 466 44.83 -0.22 58.44
CA GLY A 466 45.63 -1.22 59.14
C GLY A 466 45.12 -1.53 60.55
N PRO A 467 45.54 -2.64 61.17
CA PRO A 467 45.27 -2.91 62.58
C PRO A 467 45.97 -1.87 63.47
N VAL A 468 45.24 -1.31 64.43
CA VAL A 468 45.75 -0.34 65.41
C VAL A 468 45.85 -1.06 66.75
N THR A 469 47.01 -0.98 67.42
CA THR A 469 47.25 -1.63 68.73
C THR A 469 46.93 -0.75 69.93
N THR A 470 46.52 0.50 69.68
CA THR A 470 46.05 1.47 70.68
C THR A 470 44.73 2.08 70.22
N ALA A 471 43.85 2.47 71.15
CA ALA A 471 42.58 3.11 70.83
C ALA A 471 42.83 4.51 70.23
N THR A 472 43.04 4.55 68.92
CA THR A 472 43.30 5.76 68.14
C THR A 472 42.45 5.67 66.87
N ALA A 473 41.98 6.81 66.37
CA ALA A 473 41.16 6.84 65.15
C ALA A 473 41.91 6.16 63.98
N PRO A 474 41.26 5.27 63.21
CA PRO A 474 41.93 4.51 62.15
C PRO A 474 42.50 5.44 61.09
N ALA A 475 43.82 5.45 60.95
CA ALA A 475 44.51 6.24 59.93
C ALA A 475 44.54 5.48 58.59
N PRO A 476 44.21 6.13 57.45
CA PRO A 476 44.40 5.52 56.15
C PRO A 476 45.88 5.25 55.90
N ILE A 477 46.22 4.06 55.38
CA ILE A 477 47.59 3.76 54.94
C ILE A 477 47.96 4.73 53.81
N PRO A 478 49.06 5.52 53.92
CA PRO A 478 49.47 6.41 52.85
C PRO A 478 49.75 5.59 51.59
N ALA A 479 49.22 6.05 50.45
CA ALA A 479 49.42 5.36 49.18
C ALA A 479 50.91 5.41 48.81
N ALA A 480 51.56 4.27 48.66
CA ALA A 480 52.75 4.20 47.82
C ALA A 480 52.33 4.62 46.40
N ASP A 481 53.07 5.54 45.79
CA ASP A 481 52.76 6.22 44.52
C ASP A 481 51.92 5.38 43.56
N ALA A 482 50.61 5.70 43.53
CA ALA A 482 49.70 5.10 42.58
C ALA A 482 49.84 5.86 41.26
N PRO A 483 50.10 5.19 40.12
CA PRO A 483 50.04 5.85 38.83
C PRO A 483 48.63 6.43 38.61
N PRO A 484 48.51 7.59 37.93
CA PRO A 484 47.25 8.30 37.83
C PRO A 484 46.16 7.39 37.24
N LEU A 485 44.98 7.39 37.88
CA LEU A 485 43.80 6.72 37.36
C LEU A 485 43.54 7.21 35.94
N LYS A 486 43.61 6.31 34.94
CA LYS A 486 43.00 6.54 33.64
C LYS A 486 41.51 6.79 33.89
N ARG A 487 41.08 8.04 33.75
CA ARG A 487 39.67 8.39 33.63
C ARG A 487 39.09 7.54 32.50
N SER A 488 38.09 6.74 32.80
CA SER A 488 37.22 6.19 31.78
C SER A 488 36.67 7.37 30.99
N THR A 489 37.02 7.47 29.71
CA THR A 489 36.35 8.37 28.79
C THR A 489 34.88 8.01 28.81
N ALA A 490 34.03 8.93 29.27
CA ALA A 490 32.61 8.87 28.94
C ALA A 490 32.47 8.85 27.40
N PRO A 491 31.48 8.15 26.82
CA PRO A 491 31.16 8.35 25.42
C PRO A 491 30.90 9.85 25.16
N PRO A 492 31.22 10.36 23.96
CA PRO A 492 31.08 11.79 23.68
C PRO A 492 29.64 12.24 23.90
N ASP A 493 29.51 13.34 24.64
CA ASP A 493 28.26 14.04 24.90
C ASP A 493 27.77 14.67 23.59
N ILE A 494 26.73 14.09 23.00
CA ILE A 494 26.14 14.51 21.72
C ILE A 494 25.24 15.74 21.82
N ASP A 495 25.08 16.31 23.02
CA ASP A 495 24.26 17.52 23.27
C ASP A 495 25.06 18.82 23.38
N ARG A 496 26.34 18.85 22.98
CA ARG A 496 27.09 20.11 22.91
C ARG A 496 26.80 20.82 21.59
N PRO A 497 26.19 22.03 21.59
CA PRO A 497 26.03 22.79 20.36
C PRO A 497 27.41 23.08 19.76
N LEU A 498 27.53 22.88 18.45
CA LEU A 498 28.75 23.15 17.69
C LEU A 498 29.19 24.60 17.93
N PRO A 499 30.50 24.85 18.18
CA PRO A 499 30.99 26.21 18.20
C PRO A 499 30.75 26.87 16.83
N PRO A 500 30.41 28.16 16.78
CA PRO A 500 30.24 28.86 15.51
C PRO A 500 31.55 28.79 14.70
N PRO A 501 31.47 28.73 13.36
CA PRO A 501 32.66 28.64 12.52
C PRO A 501 33.57 29.83 12.79
N THR A 502 34.78 29.53 13.24
CA THR A 502 35.83 30.53 13.45
C THR A 502 36.25 31.04 12.09
N SER A 503 36.02 32.33 11.82
CA SER A 503 36.56 33.01 10.66
C SER A 503 38.08 32.98 10.74
N VAL A 504 38.70 32.10 9.94
CA VAL A 504 40.12 32.18 9.68
C VAL A 504 40.34 33.39 8.78
N ASN A 505 40.69 34.52 9.39
CA ASN A 505 41.29 35.66 8.70
C ASN A 505 42.68 35.24 8.20
N GLY A 506 42.71 34.55 7.06
CA GLY A 506 43.90 34.39 6.25
C GLY A 506 44.16 35.67 5.49
N HIS A 507 44.91 36.60 6.10
CA HIS A 507 45.56 37.69 5.38
C HIS A 507 46.54 37.08 4.35
N VAL A 508 46.12 36.98 3.09
CA VAL A 508 47.03 36.77 1.98
C VAL A 508 47.64 38.13 1.64
N VAL A 509 48.90 38.31 2.03
CA VAL A 509 49.74 39.43 1.60
C VAL A 509 50.14 39.16 0.15
N LEU A 510 49.59 39.96 -0.78
CA LEU A 510 50.08 40.04 -2.15
C LEU A 510 51.35 40.90 -2.20
N PRO A 511 52.47 40.43 -2.76
CA PRO A 511 53.64 41.27 -2.98
C PRO A 511 53.41 42.20 -4.17
N LYS A 512 53.60 43.51 -3.94
CA LYS A 512 53.71 44.53 -4.99
C LYS A 512 55.14 44.55 -5.54
N GLY A 513 55.28 44.17 -6.82
CA GLY A 513 55.98 44.93 -7.87
C GLY A 513 57.52 45.00 -7.94
N GLY A 514 58.02 44.92 -9.18
CA GLY A 514 59.37 45.35 -9.63
C GLY A 514 60.23 44.16 -10.08
N GLN A 515 60.80 44.06 -11.29
CA GLN A 515 60.98 44.93 -12.45
C GLN A 515 60.82 44.11 -13.73
#